data_AF-A0A9D8SGB5-F1
#
_entry.id   AF-A0A9D8SGB5-F1
#
_cell.length_a   1.000
_cell.length_b   1.000
_cell.length_c   1.000
_cell.angle_alpha   90.00
_cell.angle_beta   90.00
_cell.angle_gamma   90.00
#
_symmetry.space_group_name_H-M   'P 1'
#
loop_
_entity.id
_entity.type
_entity.pdbx_description
1 polymer ?
#
loop_
_entity_poly.entity_id
_entity_poly.type
_entity_poly.pdbx_seq_one_letter_code
_entity_poly.pdbx_strand_id
1 'polypeptide(L)' 'MRRRRVLRVVSLTVCLAMMAAWVADTGAYFVGSFFGKHKLCPRLSPKKTVEGLVGGMVFSVVFCLLTGWVYQLCLGD' A
#
# COMPACT_ATOMS: atom_id res chain seq x y z
N MET A 1 -20.83 14.57 21.89
CA MET A 1 -20.82 14.38 20.41
C MET A 1 -19.43 14.08 19.80
N ARG A 2 -18.30 14.45 20.43
CA ARG A 2 -16.93 14.24 19.89
C ARG A 2 -16.49 12.76 19.76
N ARG A 3 -16.93 11.86 20.66
CA ARG A 3 -16.59 10.42 20.64
C ARG A 3 -17.08 9.66 19.39
N ARG A 4 -18.27 9.98 18.86
CA ARG A 4 -18.82 9.30 17.66
C ARG A 4 -18.06 9.68 16.38
N ARG A 5 -17.55 10.91 16.30
CA ARG A 5 -16.73 11.37 15.17
C ARG A 5 -15.35 10.70 15.20
N VAL A 6 -14.72 10.63 16.37
CA VAL A 6 -13.42 9.93 16.55
C VAL A 6 -13.53 8.43 16.24
N LEU A 7 -14.57 7.75 16.74
CA LEU A 7 -14.77 6.32 16.43
C LEU A 7 -14.96 6.06 14.94
N ARG A 8 -15.74 6.89 14.23
CA ARG A 8 -15.87 6.76 12.75
C ARG A 8 -14.55 6.96 12.04
N VAL A 9 -13.79 7.99 12.41
CA VAL A 9 -12.51 8.31 11.76
C VAL A 9 -11.49 7.19 11.97
N VAL A 10 -11.38 6.68 13.20
CA VAL A 10 -10.46 5.57 13.54
C VAL A 10 -10.87 4.29 12.81
N SER A 11 -12.16 3.94 12.79
CA SER A 11 -12.63 2.75 12.07
C SER A 11 -12.35 2.83 10.57
N LEU A 12 -12.58 3.99 9.94
CA LEU A 12 -12.33 4.18 8.51
C LEU A 12 -10.84 4.13 8.18
N THR A 13 -9.97 4.73 8.99
CA THR A 13 -8.51 4.70 8.77
C THR A 13 -7.94 3.30 8.92
N VAL A 14 -8.43 2.49 9.87
CA VAL A 14 -8.01 1.10 10.02
C VAL A 14 -8.40 0.26 8.81
N CYS A 15 -9.63 0.38 8.30
CA CYS A 15 -10.06 -0.33 7.09
C CYS A 15 -9.24 0.08 5.85
N LEU A 16 -8.98 1.39 5.69
CA LEU A 16 -8.15 1.90 4.59
C LEU A 16 -6.70 1.41 4.69
N ALA A 17 -6.13 1.35 5.88
CA ALA A 17 -4.78 0.84 6.10
C ALA A 17 -4.64 -0.66 5.79
N MET A 18 -5.65 -1.47 6.11
CA MET A 18 -5.64 -2.90 5.73
C MET A 18 -5.73 -3.08 4.21
N MET A 19 -6.58 -2.29 3.54
CA MET A 19 -6.63 -2.28 2.08
C MET A 19 -5.30 -1.81 1.46
N ALA A 20 -4.60 -0.87 2.11
CA ALA A 20 -3.27 -0.42 1.70
C ALA A 20 -2.27 -1.55 1.62
N ALA A 21 -2.21 -2.37 2.67
CA ALA A 21 -1.29 -3.49 2.75
C ALA A 21 -1.54 -4.49 1.62
N TRP A 22 -2.82 -4.81 1.37
CA TRP A 22 -3.21 -5.71 0.28
C TRP A 22 -2.83 -5.15 -1.09
N VAL A 23 -3.10 -3.86 -1.34
CA VAL A 23 -2.75 -3.21 -2.60
C VAL A 23 -1.24 -3.14 -2.79
N ALA A 24 -0.48 -2.88 -1.74
CA ALA A 24 0.98 -2.86 -1.78
C ALA A 24 1.57 -4.25 -2.10
N ASP A 25 1.09 -5.31 -1.46
CA ASP A 25 1.51 -6.69 -1.76
C ASP A 25 1.14 -7.10 -3.19
N THR A 26 -0.07 -6.75 -3.63
CA THR A 26 -0.54 -7.05 -4.99
C THR A 26 0.27 -6.30 -6.03
N GLY A 27 0.59 -5.02 -5.78
CA GLY A 27 1.42 -4.19 -6.65
C GLY A 27 2.86 -4.69 -6.74
N ALA A 28 3.45 -5.08 -5.62
CA ALA A 28 4.77 -5.70 -5.58
C ALA A 28 4.79 -7.03 -6.34
N TYR A 29 3.73 -7.84 -6.23
CA TYR A 29 3.59 -9.11 -6.93
C TYR A 29 3.39 -8.94 -8.44
N PHE A 30 2.56 -7.99 -8.86
CA PHE A 30 2.32 -7.70 -10.28
C PHE A 30 3.58 -7.18 -10.95
N VAL A 31 4.22 -6.15 -10.37
CA VAL A 31 5.45 -5.59 -10.94
C VAL A 31 6.58 -6.61 -10.88
N GLY A 32 6.68 -7.37 -9.78
CA GLY A 32 7.68 -8.40 -9.62
C GLY A 32 7.53 -9.58 -10.59
N SER A 33 6.29 -9.95 -10.96
CA SER A 33 6.02 -11.04 -11.92
C SER A 33 6.15 -10.59 -13.38
N PHE A 34 5.70 -9.38 -13.72
CA PHE A 34 5.74 -8.87 -15.11
C PHE A 34 7.13 -8.37 -15.51
N PHE A 35 7.84 -7.69 -14.62
CA PHE A 35 9.12 -7.07 -14.92
C PHE A 35 10.32 -7.81 -14.33
N GLY A 36 10.12 -8.90 -13.59
CA GLY A 36 11.11 -9.62 -12.81
C GLY A 36 12.28 -10.25 -13.57
N LYS A 37 13.14 -9.45 -14.19
CA LYS A 37 14.34 -9.87 -14.91
C LYS A 37 15.56 -9.89 -13.99
N HIS A 38 15.63 -9.02 -12.98
CA HIS A 38 16.74 -8.95 -12.03
C HIS A 38 16.38 -9.57 -10.66
N LYS A 39 16.86 -10.80 -10.43
CA LYS A 39 16.67 -11.52 -9.15
C LYS A 39 17.59 -10.93 -8.07
N LEU A 40 17.00 -10.54 -6.94
CA LEU A 40 17.73 -9.88 -5.85
C LEU A 40 18.55 -10.88 -5.02
N CYS A 41 18.03 -12.09 -4.77
CA CYS A 41 18.68 -13.12 -3.96
C CYS A 41 18.44 -14.53 -4.51
N PRO A 42 19.27 -15.07 -5.41
CA PRO A 42 19.08 -16.40 -5.98
C PRO A 42 19.23 -17.55 -4.96
N ARG A 43 19.93 -17.34 -3.83
CA ARG A 43 20.13 -18.35 -2.77
C ARG A 43 19.04 -18.37 -1.68
N LEU A 44 18.39 -17.25 -1.39
CA LEU A 44 17.44 -17.14 -0.26
C LEU A 44 15.97 -17.10 -0.73
N SER A 45 15.68 -16.56 -1.93
CA SER A 45 14.34 -16.61 -2.52
C SER A 45 14.37 -16.40 -4.04
N PRO A 46 14.20 -17.47 -4.86
CA PRO A 46 14.33 -17.39 -6.32
C PRO A 46 13.26 -16.54 -7.03
N LYS A 47 12.24 -16.06 -6.28
CA LYS A 47 11.10 -15.27 -6.78
C LYS A 47 11.14 -13.78 -6.38
N LYS A 48 12.08 -13.34 -5.53
CA LYS A 48 12.22 -11.92 -5.14
C LYS A 48 13.04 -11.16 -6.19
N THR A 49 12.42 -10.17 -6.82
CA THR A 49 13.01 -9.34 -7.88
C THR A 49 13.20 -7.90 -7.37
N VAL A 50 14.27 -7.23 -7.84
CA VAL A 50 14.53 -5.82 -7.52
C VAL A 50 13.36 -4.97 -8.04
N GLU A 51 12.88 -5.29 -9.24
CA GLU A 51 11.77 -4.62 -9.90
C GLU A 51 10.48 -4.74 -9.08
N GLY A 52 10.22 -5.91 -8.46
CA GLY A 52 9.08 -6.09 -7.56
C GLY A 52 9.16 -5.25 -6.29
N LEU A 53 10.38 -5.05 -5.75
CA LEU A 53 10.59 -4.20 -4.57
C LEU A 53 10.39 -2.72 -4.89
N VAL A 54 10.93 -2.26 -6.01
CA VAL A 54 10.71 -0.89 -6.52
C VAL A 54 9.23 -0.67 -6.86
N GLY A 55 8.60 -1.65 -7.52
CA GLY A 55 7.17 -1.62 -7.83
C GLY A 55 6.29 -1.54 -6.59
N GLY A 56 6.60 -2.33 -5.56
CA GLY A 56 5.91 -2.27 -4.27
C GLY A 56 6.10 -0.94 -3.55
N MET A 57 7.32 -0.36 -3.59
CA MET A 57 7.57 0.98 -3.06
C MET A 57 6.74 2.06 -3.76
N VAL A 58 6.74 2.06 -5.10
CA VAL A 58 5.95 3.03 -5.87
C VAL A 58 4.46 2.89 -5.58
N PHE A 59 3.93 1.66 -5.55
CA PHE A 59 2.54 1.39 -5.21
C PHE A 59 2.19 1.84 -3.78
N SER A 60 3.09 1.60 -2.81
CA SER A 60 2.91 2.02 -1.42
C SER A 60 2.88 3.54 -1.28
N VAL A 61 3.78 4.26 -1.97
CA VAL A 61 3.82 5.72 -1.97
C VAL A 61 2.54 6.30 -2.59
N VAL A 62 2.13 5.81 -3.75
CA VAL A 62 0.89 6.25 -4.41
C VAL A 62 -0.33 6.00 -3.53
N PHE A 63 -0.41 4.83 -2.87
CA PHE A 63 -1.51 4.52 -1.97
C PHE A 63 -1.53 5.41 -0.72
N CYS A 64 -0.36 5.74 -0.16
CA CYS A 64 -0.25 6.66 0.97
C CYS A 64 -0.72 8.08 0.60
N LEU A 65 -0.37 8.55 -0.60
CA LEU A 65 -0.86 9.83 -1.11
C LEU A 65 -2.38 9.82 -1.32
N LEU A 66 -2.93 8.76 -1.92
CA LEU A 66 -4.38 8.62 -2.14
C LEU A 66 -5.15 8.58 -0.82
N THR A 67 -4.67 7.83 0.17
CA THR A 67 -5.32 7.77 1.49
C THR A 67 -5.26 9.10 2.23
N GLY A 68 -4.15 9.83 2.13
CA GLY A 68 -4.06 11.20 2.65
C GLY A 68 -5.06 12.15 1.97
N TRP A 69 -5.22 12.03 0.65
CA TRP A 69 -6.19 12.81 -0.13
C TRP A 69 -7.65 12.49 0.23
N VAL A 70 -7.98 11.20 0.36
CA VAL A 70 -9.30 10.74 0.81
C VAL A 70 -9.59 11.22 2.23
N TYR A 71 -8.57 11.20 3.10
CA TYR A 71 -8.71 11.69 4.47
C TYR A 71 -8.98 13.20 4.51
N GLN A 72 -8.31 14.00 3.67
CA GLN A 72 -8.60 15.42 3.51
C GLN A 72 -10.04 15.67 3.01
N LEU A 73 -10.52 14.89 2.03
CA LEU A 73 -11.90 14.99 1.55
C LEU A 73 -12.95 14.60 2.60
N CYS A 74 -12.61 13.72 3.55
CA CYS A 74 -13.52 13.22 4.58
C CYS A 74 -13.45 13.99 5.92
N LEU A 75 -12.32 14.64 6.24
CA LEU A 75 -12.13 15.44 7.45
C LEU A 75 -12.07 16.95 7.21
N GLY A 76 -12.00 17.39 5.95
CA GLY A 76 -12.29 18.77 5.59
C GLY A 76 -13.76 19.04 5.86
N ASP A 77 -14.07 19.50 7.07
CA ASP A 77 -15.22 20.37 7.32
C ASP A 77 -15.11 21.61 6.41
#